data_AF-S3NC48-F1
#
_entry.id   AF-S3NC48-F1
#
_cell.length_a   1.000
_cell.length_b   1.000
_cell.length_c   1.000
_cell.angle_alpha   90.00
_cell.angle_beta   90.00
_cell.angle_gamma   90.00
#
_symmetry.space_group_name_H-M   'P 1'
#
loop_
_entity.id
_entity.type
_entity.pdbx_description
1 polymer ?
#
loop_
_entity_poly.entity_id
_entity_poly.type
_entity_poly.pdbx_seq_one_letter_code
_entity_poly.pdbx_strand_id
1 'polypeptide(L)'
;MITVHTLGPTGTNCEKAAHLWLKNNGHDGAVKLHQTLEDAVKHMLTTDQGDVLLGCIVYPHLHHLVFNNLNNLKLVDCFVMDTHNMVFASKKAELEEIKIVGSHPAPQDLIHKVPGLNKELSIKLLNSNSEAARQCEVDAVDACISTNISAQSSGLTVLADFGPVPMGFSIHAKII
;
A
#
# COMPACT_ATOMS: atom_id res chain seq x y z
N MET A 1 -17.89 -16.66 8.53
CA MET A 1 -17.41 -15.27 8.48
C MET A 1 -16.29 -15.26 7.45
N ILE A 2 -16.33 -14.40 6.44
CA ILE A 2 -15.32 -14.37 5.38
C ILE A 2 -14.10 -13.56 5.84
N THR A 3 -12.89 -14.04 5.56
CA THR A 3 -11.65 -13.29 5.78
C THR A 3 -11.06 -12.86 4.44
N VAL A 4 -10.75 -11.57 4.31
CA VAL A 4 -9.94 -11.04 3.21
C VAL A 4 -8.49 -10.98 3.67
N HIS A 5 -7.65 -11.84 3.08
CA HIS A 5 -6.20 -11.83 3.30
C HIS A 5 -5.53 -10.85 2.33
N THR A 6 -4.71 -9.94 2.85
CA THR A 6 -4.04 -8.95 2.00
C THR A 6 -2.72 -8.46 2.59
N LEU A 7 -2.02 -7.61 1.83
CA LEU A 7 -0.74 -7.03 2.19
C LEU A 7 -0.93 -5.96 3.28
N GLY A 8 -0.17 -6.07 4.37
CA GLY A 8 -0.05 -5.07 5.42
C GLY A 8 1.11 -4.09 5.17
N PRO A 9 1.47 -3.28 6.18
CA PRO A 9 0.87 -3.19 7.51
C PRO A 9 -0.49 -2.44 7.50
N THR A 10 -1.02 -2.10 8.67
CA THR A 10 -2.21 -1.25 8.82
C THR A 10 -2.00 0.13 8.18
N GLY A 11 -3.07 0.71 7.65
CA GLY A 11 -3.09 2.00 6.94
C GLY A 11 -2.74 1.89 5.46
N THR A 12 -2.59 0.69 4.90
CA THR A 12 -2.28 0.51 3.47
C THR A 12 -3.51 0.63 2.59
N ASN A 13 -3.29 0.97 1.32
CA ASN A 13 -4.35 0.97 0.32
C ASN A 13 -4.99 -0.42 0.14
N CYS A 14 -4.23 -1.50 0.36
CA CYS A 14 -4.74 -2.87 0.33
C CYS A 14 -5.75 -3.14 1.46
N GLU A 15 -5.46 -2.71 2.69
CA GLU A 15 -6.39 -2.81 3.82
C GLU A 15 -7.68 -2.01 3.55
N LYS A 16 -7.55 -0.76 3.06
CA LYS A 16 -8.70 0.06 2.65
C LYS A 16 -9.55 -0.65 1.59
N ALA A 17 -8.92 -1.25 0.58
CA ALA A 17 -9.64 -1.96 -0.48
C ALA A 17 -10.35 -3.22 0.05
N ALA A 18 -9.74 -3.94 1.00
CA ALA A 18 -10.33 -5.12 1.61
C ALA A 18 -11.61 -4.78 2.39
N HIS A 19 -11.57 -3.73 3.20
CA HIS A 19 -12.76 -3.24 3.90
C HIS A 19 -13.84 -2.74 2.94
N LEU A 20 -13.45 -2.04 1.86
CA LEU A 20 -14.40 -1.58 0.85
C LEU A 20 -15.09 -2.76 0.15
N TRP A 21 -14.33 -3.79 -0.22
CA TRP A 21 -14.87 -4.97 -0.88
C TRP A 21 -15.86 -5.72 0.02
N LEU A 22 -15.52 -5.92 1.31
CA LEU A 22 -16.44 -6.52 2.29
C LEU A 22 -17.75 -5.72 2.38
N LYS A 23 -17.64 -4.40 2.54
CA LYS A 23 -18.80 -3.50 2.63
C LYS A 23 -19.68 -3.56 1.38
N ASN A 24 -19.09 -3.47 0.20
CA ASN A 24 -19.84 -3.43 -1.06
C ASN A 24 -20.55 -4.75 -1.38
N ASN A 25 -20.03 -5.87 -0.89
CA ASN A 25 -20.61 -7.19 -1.07
C ASN A 25 -21.55 -7.60 0.10
N GLY A 26 -21.81 -6.70 1.05
CA GLY A 26 -22.68 -6.98 2.19
C GLY A 26 -22.15 -8.11 3.10
N HIS A 27 -20.83 -8.30 3.13
CA HIS A 27 -20.19 -9.33 3.92
C HIS A 27 -19.84 -8.82 5.30
N ASP A 28 -20.27 -9.56 6.33
CA ASP A 28 -19.73 -9.42 7.68
C ASP A 28 -18.48 -10.32 7.79
N GLY A 29 -17.31 -9.68 7.81
CA GLY A 29 -16.03 -10.33 7.60
C GLY A 29 -14.85 -9.55 8.19
N ALA A 30 -13.68 -10.20 8.21
CA ALA A 30 -12.46 -9.63 8.77
C ALA A 30 -11.41 -9.39 7.68
N VAL A 31 -10.48 -8.47 7.95
CA VAL A 31 -9.29 -8.26 7.13
C VAL A 31 -8.09 -8.80 7.90
N LYS A 32 -7.30 -9.67 7.25
CA LYS A 32 -6.07 -10.21 7.81
C LYS A 32 -4.87 -9.74 7.01
N LEU A 33 -3.99 -8.99 7.68
CA LEU A 33 -2.80 -8.40 7.08
C LEU A 33 -1.60 -9.34 7.18
N HIS A 34 -0.84 -9.41 6.10
CA HIS A 34 0.36 -10.24 5.98
C HIS A 34 1.57 -9.39 5.53
N GLN A 35 2.77 -9.90 5.77
CA GLN A 35 4.00 -9.23 5.32
C GLN A 35 4.17 -9.28 3.81
N THR A 36 3.70 -10.35 3.17
CA THR A 36 3.74 -10.55 1.71
C THR A 36 2.41 -11.14 1.23
N LEU A 37 2.07 -10.96 -0.04
CA LEU A 37 0.90 -11.64 -0.61
C LEU A 37 1.14 -13.15 -0.78
N GLU A 38 2.40 -13.56 -0.93
CA GLU A 38 2.80 -14.95 -1.00
C GLU A 38 2.51 -15.69 0.31
N ASP A 39 2.82 -15.08 1.45
CA ASP A 39 2.47 -15.64 2.77
C ASP A 39 0.95 -15.60 3.00
N ALA A 40 0.28 -14.55 2.49
CA ALA A 40 -1.17 -14.45 2.54
C ALA A 40 -1.86 -15.62 1.82
N VAL A 41 -1.39 -16.00 0.63
CA VAL A 41 -1.90 -17.17 -0.11
C VAL A 41 -1.65 -18.46 0.67
N LYS A 42 -0.40 -18.71 1.09
CA LYS A 42 -0.06 -19.93 1.84
C LYS A 42 -0.97 -20.09 3.05
N HIS A 43 -1.22 -19.01 3.77
CA HIS A 43 -2.10 -19.02 4.93
C HIS A 43 -3.56 -19.28 4.52
N MET A 44 -4.12 -18.52 3.58
CA MET A 44 -5.51 -18.65 3.13
C MET A 44 -5.85 -20.05 2.59
N LEU A 45 -4.89 -20.74 1.98
CA LEU A 45 -5.09 -22.12 1.51
C LEU A 45 -5.32 -23.12 2.65
N THR A 46 -5.00 -22.74 3.89
CA THR A 46 -5.22 -23.56 5.10
C THR A 46 -6.45 -23.15 5.92
N THR A 47 -7.19 -22.12 5.49
CA THR A 47 -8.36 -21.58 6.20
C THR A 47 -9.69 -21.97 5.55
N ASP A 48 -10.81 -21.45 6.08
CA ASP A 48 -12.19 -21.71 5.63
C ASP A 48 -12.39 -21.45 4.14
N GLN A 49 -13.20 -22.29 3.47
CA GLN A 49 -13.41 -22.26 2.02
C GLN A 49 -13.86 -20.89 1.46
N GLY A 50 -14.53 -20.07 2.28
CA GLY A 50 -15.02 -18.75 1.88
C GLY A 50 -13.98 -17.63 1.86
N ASP A 51 -12.77 -17.85 2.41
CA ASP A 51 -11.75 -16.81 2.48
C ASP A 51 -11.19 -16.45 1.09
N VAL A 52 -10.83 -15.18 0.95
CA VAL A 52 -10.34 -14.61 -0.31
C VAL A 52 -9.03 -13.85 -0.11
N LEU A 53 -8.26 -13.73 -1.18
CA LEU A 53 -7.04 -12.96 -1.25
C LEU A 53 -7.30 -11.67 -2.02
N LEU A 54 -6.86 -10.54 -1.48
CA LEU A 54 -6.86 -9.27 -2.20
C LEU A 54 -5.44 -8.84 -2.56
N GLY A 55 -5.21 -8.55 -3.84
CA GLY A 55 -3.95 -8.02 -4.35
C GLY A 55 -4.14 -6.74 -5.16
N CYS A 56 -3.25 -5.76 -4.93
CA CYS A 56 -3.16 -4.55 -5.76
C CYS A 56 -2.55 -4.88 -7.13
N ILE A 57 -3.11 -4.35 -8.23
CA ILE A 57 -2.68 -4.72 -9.60
C ILE A 57 -1.23 -4.31 -9.91
N VAL A 58 -0.69 -3.32 -9.18
CA VAL A 58 0.71 -2.86 -9.32
C VAL A 58 1.67 -3.55 -8.35
N TYR A 59 1.24 -4.62 -7.67
CA TYR A 59 2.14 -5.42 -6.83
C TYR A 59 3.22 -6.08 -7.71
N PRO A 60 4.53 -5.87 -7.45
CA PRO A 60 5.61 -6.28 -8.35
C PRO A 60 5.59 -7.77 -8.71
N HIS A 61 5.15 -8.63 -7.79
CA HIS A 61 5.15 -10.09 -7.96
C HIS A 61 3.75 -10.68 -8.17
N LEU A 62 2.76 -9.86 -8.56
CA LEU A 62 1.39 -10.35 -8.75
C LEU A 62 1.33 -11.46 -9.81
N HIS A 63 2.09 -11.32 -10.89
CA HIS A 63 2.20 -12.34 -11.92
C HIS A 63 2.72 -13.67 -11.35
N HIS A 64 3.79 -13.66 -10.55
CA HIS A 64 4.30 -14.88 -9.89
C HIS A 64 3.25 -15.50 -8.98
N LEU A 65 2.52 -14.68 -8.21
CA LEU A 65 1.48 -15.16 -7.31
C LEU A 65 0.38 -15.90 -8.08
N VAL A 66 -0.10 -15.33 -9.18
CA VAL A 66 -1.17 -15.93 -10.00
C VAL A 66 -0.68 -17.21 -10.66
N PHE A 67 0.45 -17.17 -11.37
CA PHE A 67 0.92 -18.32 -12.16
C PHE A 67 1.38 -19.50 -11.30
N ASN A 68 1.90 -19.26 -10.09
CA ASN A 68 2.26 -20.34 -9.16
C ASN A 68 1.03 -21.00 -8.49
N ASN A 69 -0.16 -20.42 -8.64
CA ASN A 69 -1.38 -20.87 -7.98
C ASN A 69 -2.52 -21.16 -8.96
N LEU A 70 -2.25 -21.42 -10.24
CA LEU A 70 -3.28 -21.66 -11.27
C LEU A 70 -4.30 -22.74 -10.91
N ASN A 71 -3.88 -23.77 -10.17
CA ASN A 71 -4.74 -24.87 -9.76
C ASN A 71 -5.39 -24.64 -8.38
N ASN A 72 -4.98 -23.59 -7.66
CA ASN A 72 -5.42 -23.31 -6.30
C ASN A 72 -6.31 -22.07 -6.20
N LEU A 73 -6.11 -21.10 -7.09
CA LEU A 73 -6.76 -19.79 -7.04
C LEU A 73 -7.42 -19.44 -8.36
N LYS A 74 -8.58 -18.80 -8.28
CA LYS A 74 -9.28 -18.16 -9.40
C LYS A 74 -9.55 -16.71 -9.08
N LEU A 75 -9.35 -15.84 -10.06
CA LEU A 75 -9.81 -14.45 -9.98
C LEU A 75 -11.34 -14.44 -10.03
N VAL A 76 -11.99 -13.86 -9.02
CA VAL A 76 -13.45 -13.82 -8.90
C VAL A 76 -14.03 -12.41 -9.00
N ASP A 77 -13.21 -11.38 -8.77
CA ASP A 77 -13.63 -9.98 -8.84
C ASP A 77 -12.43 -9.06 -9.08
N CYS A 78 -12.70 -7.90 -9.68
CA CYS A 78 -11.75 -6.83 -9.92
C CYS A 78 -12.47 -5.49 -9.83
N PHE A 79 -11.94 -4.56 -9.06
CA PHE A 79 -12.51 -3.23 -8.92
C PHE A 79 -11.44 -2.15 -8.87
N VAL A 80 -11.85 -0.92 -9.14
CA VAL A 80 -11.01 0.28 -9.01
C VAL A 80 -11.55 1.11 -7.86
N MET A 81 -10.64 1.63 -7.04
CA MET A 81 -10.98 2.65 -6.06
C MET A 81 -9.86 3.68 -5.94
N ASP A 82 -10.21 4.85 -5.44
CA ASP A 82 -9.23 5.87 -5.06
C ASP A 82 -8.41 5.38 -3.85
N THR A 83 -7.09 5.48 -3.96
CA THR A 83 -6.17 5.24 -2.84
C THR A 83 -6.38 6.27 -1.72
N HIS A 84 -5.66 6.12 -0.61
CA HIS A 84 -5.35 7.27 0.23
C HIS A 84 -4.59 8.33 -0.59
N ASN A 85 -4.69 9.60 -0.18
CA ASN A 85 -3.96 10.68 -0.84
C ASN A 85 -2.47 10.40 -0.76
N MET A 86 -1.79 10.54 -1.89
CA MET A 86 -0.33 10.53 -1.93
C MET A 86 0.18 11.90 -1.53
N VAL A 87 1.13 11.94 -0.60
CA VAL A 87 1.64 13.18 -0.02
C VAL A 87 3.17 13.17 0.04
N PHE A 88 3.75 14.36 -0.03
CA PHE A 88 5.11 14.63 0.42
C PHE A 88 5.02 15.17 1.85
N ALA A 89 5.67 14.49 2.80
CA ALA A 89 5.59 14.81 4.22
C ALA A 89 6.97 14.80 4.89
N SER A 90 7.13 15.62 5.93
CA SER A 90 8.37 15.75 6.70
C SER A 90 8.09 16.24 8.12
N LYS A 91 9.06 16.07 9.03
CA LYS A 91 9.10 16.83 10.29
C LYS A 91 9.69 18.24 10.13
N LYS A 92 10.45 18.47 9.07
CA LYS A 92 11.06 19.77 8.75
C LYS A 92 10.04 20.61 7.99
N ALA A 93 9.92 21.88 8.36
CA ALA A 93 9.05 22.82 7.65
C ALA A 93 9.71 23.38 6.37
N GLU A 94 11.03 23.56 6.41
CA GLU A 94 11.79 24.20 5.33
C GLU A 94 12.29 23.16 4.31
N LEU A 95 11.97 23.37 3.04
CA LEU A 95 12.31 22.44 1.95
C LEU A 95 13.82 22.40 1.65
N GLU A 96 14.54 23.48 1.93
CA GLU A 96 15.97 23.63 1.72
C GLU A 96 16.80 22.71 2.63
N GLU A 97 16.23 22.28 3.76
CA GLU A 97 16.88 21.39 4.71
C GLU A 97 16.71 19.90 4.38
N ILE A 98 15.94 19.57 3.35
CA ILE A 98 15.65 18.20 2.92
C ILE A 98 16.77 17.74 1.99
N LYS A 99 17.51 16.70 2.40
CA LYS A 99 18.62 16.11 1.62
C LYS A 99 18.35 14.66 1.23
N ILE A 100 17.58 13.94 2.03
CA ILE A 100 17.26 12.51 1.80
C ILE A 100 15.75 12.32 1.84
N VAL A 101 15.18 11.78 0.76
CA VAL A 101 13.74 11.49 0.66
C VAL A 101 13.50 9.99 0.56
N GLY A 102 12.70 9.45 1.48
CA GLY A 102 12.23 8.07 1.43
C GLY A 102 11.02 7.91 0.51
N SER A 103 10.98 6.86 -0.32
CA SER A 103 9.79 6.55 -1.12
C SER A 103 9.69 5.07 -1.43
N HIS A 104 8.47 4.56 -1.60
CA HIS A 104 8.26 3.33 -2.35
C HIS A 104 8.68 3.54 -3.83
N PRO A 105 9.16 2.50 -4.56
CA PRO A 105 9.53 2.64 -5.96
C PRO A 105 8.41 3.17 -6.87
N ALA A 106 7.15 2.75 -6.64
CA ALA A 106 6.04 3.11 -7.51
C ALA A 106 5.71 4.62 -7.54
N PRO A 107 5.63 5.35 -6.40
CA PRO A 107 5.35 6.79 -6.42
C PRO A 107 6.60 7.69 -6.38
N GLN A 108 7.82 7.16 -6.54
CA GLN A 108 9.05 7.96 -6.35
C GLN A 108 9.12 9.20 -7.24
N ASP A 109 8.55 9.16 -8.44
CA ASP A 109 8.58 10.28 -9.39
C ASP A 109 7.77 11.50 -8.90
N LEU A 110 6.89 11.33 -7.90
CA LEU A 110 6.20 12.45 -7.26
C LEU A 110 7.16 13.41 -6.56
N ILE A 111 8.36 12.95 -6.16
CA ILE A 111 9.40 13.80 -5.56
C ILE A 111 9.74 14.97 -6.50
N HIS A 112 9.84 14.71 -7.81
CA HIS A 112 10.17 15.73 -8.80
C HIS A 112 9.03 16.73 -9.08
N LYS A 113 7.83 16.48 -8.52
CA LYS A 113 6.67 17.37 -8.63
C LYS A 113 6.52 18.31 -7.44
N VAL A 114 7.35 18.17 -6.39
CA VAL A 114 7.31 19.06 -5.22
C VAL A 114 7.89 20.43 -5.59
N PRO A 115 7.09 21.52 -5.56
CA PRO A 115 7.59 22.85 -5.86
C PRO A 115 8.62 23.31 -4.82
N GLY A 116 9.72 23.94 -5.25
CA GLY A 116 10.74 24.49 -4.35
C GLY A 116 11.70 23.46 -3.74
N LEU A 117 11.48 22.16 -3.97
CA LEU A 117 12.39 21.13 -3.46
C LEU A 117 13.73 21.16 -4.22
N ASN A 118 14.82 21.09 -3.47
CA ASN A 118 16.17 21.02 -4.05
C ASN A 118 16.30 19.77 -4.93
N LYS A 119 16.80 19.93 -6.16
CA LYS A 119 17.02 18.82 -7.09
C LYS A 119 18.24 17.96 -6.73
N GLU A 120 19.18 18.50 -5.97
CA GLU A 120 20.38 17.79 -5.50
C GLU A 120 20.10 17.04 -4.18
N LEU A 121 19.07 16.20 -4.19
CA LEU A 121 18.71 15.33 -3.06
C LEU A 121 18.99 13.85 -3.38
N SER A 122 19.10 13.04 -2.33
CA SER A 122 19.20 11.59 -2.42
C SER A 122 17.84 10.93 -2.23
N ILE A 123 17.49 9.96 -3.07
CA ILE A 123 16.26 9.17 -2.94
C ILE A 123 16.61 7.81 -2.32
N LYS A 124 15.95 7.46 -1.22
CA LYS A 124 16.06 6.15 -0.56
C LYS A 124 14.80 5.33 -0.83
N LEU A 125 14.95 4.24 -1.58
CA LEU A 125 13.84 3.34 -1.90
C LEU A 125 13.51 2.42 -0.71
N LEU A 126 12.22 2.29 -0.42
CA LEU A 126 11.67 1.56 0.73
C LEU A 126 10.52 0.65 0.29
N ASN A 127 10.19 -0.34 1.12
CA ASN A 127 9.28 -1.42 0.72
C ASN A 127 7.78 -1.06 0.78
N SER A 128 7.40 0.09 1.35
CA SER A 128 6.01 0.58 1.34
C SER A 128 5.92 2.08 1.67
N ASN A 129 4.76 2.68 1.39
CA ASN A 129 4.47 4.06 1.81
C ASN A 129 4.51 4.22 3.33
N SER A 130 3.95 3.26 4.08
CA SER A 130 3.98 3.30 5.56
C SER A 130 5.40 3.18 6.11
N GLU A 131 6.25 2.36 5.49
CA GLU A 131 7.67 2.30 5.86
C GLU A 131 8.40 3.62 5.54
N ALA A 132 8.05 4.30 4.45
CA ALA A 132 8.60 5.63 4.14
C ALA A 132 8.25 6.67 5.20
N ALA A 133 7.01 6.70 5.68
CA ALA A 133 6.61 7.57 6.79
C ALA A 133 7.35 7.22 8.08
N ARG A 134 7.42 5.93 8.43
CA ARG A 134 8.12 5.46 9.63
C ARG A 134 9.62 5.79 9.62
N GLN A 135 10.28 5.68 8.46
CA GLN A 135 11.69 6.04 8.33
C GLN A 135 11.91 7.55 8.50
N CYS A 136 10.95 8.38 8.10
CA CYS A 136 10.99 9.83 8.35
C CYS A 136 10.73 10.14 9.83
N GLU A 137 9.81 9.40 10.47
CA GLU A 137 9.53 9.50 11.91
C GLU A 137 10.75 9.22 12.79
N VAL A 138 11.64 8.32 12.37
CA VAL A 138 12.86 8.00 13.13
C VAL A 138 14.10 8.76 12.63
N ASP A 139 13.90 9.81 11.83
CA ASP A 139 14.94 10.69 11.27
C ASP A 139 15.98 9.95 10.41
N ALA A 140 15.62 8.77 9.86
CA ALA A 140 16.46 8.02 8.92
C ALA A 140 16.38 8.55 7.47
N VAL A 141 15.36 9.36 7.19
CA VAL A 141 15.22 10.22 5.99
C VAL A 141 14.63 11.56 6.41
N ASP A 142 14.90 12.63 5.69
CA ASP A 142 14.43 13.97 6.03
C ASP A 142 12.95 14.18 5.67
N ALA A 143 12.50 13.55 4.59
CA ALA A 143 11.11 13.60 4.11
C ALA A 143 10.73 12.29 3.44
N CYS A 144 9.45 12.12 3.12
CA CYS A 144 8.98 10.95 2.41
C CYS A 144 7.82 11.24 1.43
N ILE A 145 7.73 10.44 0.37
CA ILE A 145 6.48 10.20 -0.33
C ILE A 145 5.74 9.07 0.37
N SER A 146 4.53 9.36 0.85
CA SER A 146 3.71 8.40 1.59
C SER A 146 2.22 8.63 1.35
N THR A 147 1.36 7.91 2.08
CA THR A 147 -0.07 8.22 2.15
C THR A 147 -0.32 9.25 3.26
N ASN A 148 -1.39 10.03 3.14
CA ASN A 148 -1.77 10.97 4.19
C ASN A 148 -2.01 10.29 5.55
N ILE A 149 -2.60 9.09 5.57
CA ILE A 149 -2.83 8.33 6.80
C ILE A 149 -1.50 7.93 7.46
N SER A 150 -0.55 7.40 6.69
CA SER A 150 0.75 6.99 7.24
C SER A 150 1.58 8.19 7.70
N ALA A 151 1.53 9.31 6.97
CA ALA A 151 2.17 10.55 7.40
C ALA A 151 1.60 11.05 8.73
N GLN A 152 0.26 11.06 8.87
CA GLN A 152 -0.41 11.46 10.11
C GLN A 152 -0.08 10.54 11.28
N SER A 153 -0.10 9.22 11.07
CA SER A 153 0.23 8.25 12.14
C SER A 153 1.68 8.38 12.62
N SER A 154 2.57 8.83 11.75
CA SER A 154 3.99 9.08 12.06
C SER A 154 4.27 10.52 12.52
N GLY A 155 3.24 11.33 12.78
CA GLY A 155 3.38 12.70 13.27
C GLY A 155 4.07 13.65 12.28
N LEU A 156 4.01 13.37 10.98
CA LEU A 156 4.63 14.17 9.94
C LEU A 156 3.70 15.28 9.45
N THR A 157 4.28 16.41 9.07
CA THR A 157 3.55 17.50 8.41
C THR A 157 3.51 17.24 6.91
N VAL A 158 2.31 17.35 6.32
CA VAL A 158 2.15 17.29 4.85
C VAL A 158 2.56 18.62 4.24
N LEU A 159 3.57 18.59 3.38
CA LEU A 159 4.11 19.76 2.68
C LEU A 159 3.57 19.87 1.25
N ALA A 160 3.20 18.75 0.63
CA ALA A 160 2.44 18.72 -0.62
C ALA A 160 1.47 17.55 -0.64
N ASP A 161 0.25 17.77 -1.15
CA ASP A 161 -0.75 16.73 -1.38
C ASP A 161 -0.98 16.57 -2.89
N PHE A 162 -0.78 15.35 -3.39
CA PHE A 162 -0.95 14.99 -4.80
C PHE A 162 -2.32 14.37 -5.09
N GLY A 163 -3.18 14.23 -4.07
CA GLY A 163 -4.47 13.59 -4.16
C GLY A 163 -4.39 12.05 -4.26
N PRO A 164 -5.54 11.39 -4.36
CA PRO A 164 -5.59 9.95 -4.54
C PRO A 164 -5.25 9.56 -5.97
N VAL A 165 -4.81 8.31 -6.15
CA VAL A 165 -4.62 7.68 -7.45
C VAL A 165 -5.71 6.61 -7.61
N PRO A 166 -6.49 6.60 -8.71
CA PRO A 166 -7.35 5.47 -9.03
C PRO A 166 -6.50 4.21 -9.22
N MET A 167 -6.75 3.18 -8.43
CA MET A 167 -5.94 1.96 -8.40
C MET A 167 -6.81 0.71 -8.49
N GLY A 168 -6.35 -0.26 -9.28
CA GLY A 168 -7.02 -1.56 -9.42
C GLY A 168 -6.67 -2.52 -8.29
N PHE A 169 -7.66 -3.31 -7.89
CA PHE A 169 -7.51 -4.40 -6.92
C PHE A 169 -8.20 -5.64 -7.45
N SER A 170 -7.59 -6.79 -7.18
CA SER A 170 -8.03 -8.11 -7.62
C SER A 170 -8.39 -8.97 -6.42
N ILE A 171 -9.46 -9.75 -6.54
CA ILE A 171 -9.93 -10.71 -5.54
C ILE A 171 -9.79 -12.11 -6.08
N HIS A 172 -9.09 -12.97 -5.35
CA HIS A 172 -8.87 -14.36 -5.71
C HIS A 172 -9.49 -15.27 -4.67
N ALA A 173 -10.28 -16.24 -5.12
CA ALA A 173 -10.87 -17.28 -4.27
C ALA A 173 -10.22 -18.64 -4.55
N LYS A 174 -10.41 -19.59 -3.64
CA LYS A 174 -9.98 -20.98 -3.82
C LYS A 174 -10.73 -21.65 -4.97
N ILE A 175 -10.01 -22.47 -5.74
CA ILE A 175 -10.62 -23.42 -6.68
C ILE A 175 -11.07 -24.64 -5.87
N ILE A 176 -12.30 -25.09 -6.11
CA ILE A 176 -12.92 -26.27 -5.52
C ILE A 176 -13.02 -27.32 -6.61
#